data_AF-A0A067M452-F1
#
_entry.id   AF-A0A067M452-F1
#
_cell.length_a   1.000
_cell.length_b   1.000
_cell.length_c   1.000
_cell.angle_alpha   90.00
_cell.angle_beta   90.00
_cell.angle_gamma   90.00
#
_symmetry.space_group_name_H-M   'P 1'
#
loop_
_entity.id
_entity.type
_entity.pdbx_description
1 polymer ?
#
loop_
_entity_poly.entity_id
_entity_poly.type
_entity_poly.pdbx_seq_one_letter_code
_entity_poly.pdbx_strand_id
1 'polypeptide(L)'
;MYSLFPEHLSQEWSGYVIVRPQHLPIPLTPVVPNFYGLYAPDEATISDSGSGNAKPKLIMLMEECGKPIRLDKLSTCASWSHLLRLHIAGFVQGSFHTRNLLVQPGPLCLPPSQRTMKHPSYRIIDFGRGRAERDYADNWAFVLREKKEDQEQAMVSLSVEEADVLASLYLGGQARDVDEEDPLPLD
;
A
#
# COMPACT_ATOMS: atom_id res chain seq x y z
N MET A 1 -1.61 7.95 10.03
CA MET A 1 -1.58 7.26 8.72
C MET A 1 -2.04 5.82 8.84
N TYR A 2 -1.30 4.91 9.48
CA TYR A 2 -1.69 3.48 9.58
C TYR A 2 -3.08 3.22 10.15
N SER A 3 -3.52 4.01 11.14
CA SER A 3 -4.86 3.92 11.72
C SER A 3 -6.01 4.36 10.79
N LEU A 4 -5.69 4.86 9.60
CA LEU A 4 -6.66 5.37 8.63
C LEU A 4 -7.00 4.35 7.55
N PHE A 5 -6.19 3.31 7.40
CA PHE A 5 -6.42 2.32 6.36
C PHE A 5 -7.71 1.55 6.62
N PRO A 6 -8.54 1.35 5.59
CA PRO A 6 -9.70 0.48 5.71
C PRO A 6 -9.24 -0.97 5.94
N GLU A 7 -10.04 -1.73 6.67
CA GLU A 7 -9.72 -3.09 7.09
C GLU A 7 -9.30 -4.02 5.95
N HIS A 8 -9.89 -3.86 4.76
CA HIS A 8 -9.59 -4.71 3.61
C HIS A 8 -8.17 -4.54 3.06
N LEU A 9 -7.44 -3.49 3.45
CA LEU A 9 -6.02 -3.33 3.08
C LEU A 9 -5.09 -4.11 4.01
N SER A 10 -5.48 -4.43 5.24
CA SER A 10 -4.63 -5.11 6.23
C SER A 10 -5.08 -6.55 6.54
N GLN A 11 -6.34 -6.89 6.26
CA GLN A 11 -6.91 -8.22 6.46
C GLN A 11 -6.57 -9.19 5.33
N GLU A 12 -6.45 -10.47 5.68
CA GLU A 12 -6.24 -11.57 4.73
C GLU A 12 -7.58 -11.98 4.13
N TRP A 13 -7.67 -12.00 2.80
CA TRP A 13 -8.86 -12.43 2.07
C TRP A 13 -8.53 -13.61 1.17
N SER A 14 -9.46 -14.56 1.05
CA SER A 14 -9.35 -15.62 0.06
C SER A 14 -9.83 -15.13 -1.30
N GLY A 15 -9.07 -15.39 -2.36
CA GLY A 15 -9.49 -15.12 -3.73
C GLY A 15 -8.40 -14.46 -4.56
N TYR A 16 -8.81 -13.95 -5.71
CA TYR A 16 -7.94 -13.25 -6.64
C TYR A 16 -8.59 -11.94 -7.07
N VAL A 17 -7.74 -10.98 -7.41
CA VAL A 17 -8.14 -9.69 -7.97
C VAL A 17 -7.45 -9.48 -9.30
N ILE A 18 -8.17 -8.87 -10.24
CA ILE A 18 -7.63 -8.38 -11.50
C ILE A 18 -7.78 -6.87 -11.45
N VAL A 19 -6.66 -6.17 -11.26
CA VAL A 19 -6.62 -4.72 -11.26
C VAL A 19 -6.03 -4.27 -12.59
N ARG A 20 -6.86 -3.71 -13.47
CA ARG A 20 -6.39 -3.17 -14.75
C ARG A 20 -5.28 -2.15 -14.49
N PRO A 21 -4.23 -2.08 -15.33
CA PRO A 21 -4.04 -2.77 -16.61
C PRO A 21 -3.60 -4.24 -16.50
N GLN A 22 -3.37 -4.76 -15.30
CA GLN A 22 -3.01 -6.16 -15.15
C GLN A 22 -4.16 -7.06 -15.58
N HIS A 23 -3.82 -8.11 -16.34
CA HIS A 23 -4.78 -9.11 -16.83
C HIS A 23 -4.69 -10.45 -16.10
N LEU A 24 -3.62 -10.66 -15.34
CA LEU A 24 -3.40 -11.89 -14.58
C LEU A 24 -4.10 -11.80 -13.22
N PRO A 25 -4.77 -12.87 -12.77
CA PRO A 25 -5.33 -12.93 -11.43
C PRO A 25 -4.20 -12.93 -10.39
N ILE A 26 -4.21 -11.95 -9.48
CA ILE A 26 -3.26 -11.84 -8.37
C ILE A 26 -3.98 -12.22 -7.08
N PRO A 27 -3.40 -13.04 -6.19
CA PRO A 27 -3.99 -13.35 -4.89
C PRO A 27 -4.41 -12.09 -4.14
N LEU A 28 -5.60 -12.09 -3.56
CA LEU A 28 -6.16 -10.97 -2.79
C LEU A 28 -5.52 -10.91 -1.39
N THR A 29 -4.22 -10.65 -1.33
CA THR A 29 -3.47 -10.55 -0.08
C THR A 29 -3.57 -9.16 0.54
N PRO A 30 -3.25 -8.99 1.83
CA PRO A 30 -3.20 -7.67 2.45
C PRO A 30 -2.15 -6.78 1.77
N VAL A 31 -2.48 -5.50 1.61
CA VAL A 31 -1.65 -4.47 0.98
C VAL A 31 -0.71 -3.80 1.98
N VAL A 32 -1.20 -3.52 3.18
CA VAL A 32 -0.48 -2.79 4.24
C VAL A 32 -0.36 -3.63 5.51
N PRO A 33 0.62 -3.35 6.40
CA PRO A 33 0.77 -4.06 7.65
C PRO A 33 -0.46 -3.95 8.54
N ASN A 34 -0.71 -4.97 9.35
CA ASN A 34 -1.60 -4.83 10.50
C ASN A 34 -1.01 -3.82 11.50
N PHE A 35 -1.83 -2.87 11.93
CA PHE A 35 -1.48 -1.86 12.92
C PHE A 35 -2.20 -2.18 14.23
N TYR A 36 -1.42 -2.43 15.29
CA TYR A 36 -1.95 -2.86 16.60
C TYR A 36 -2.13 -1.71 17.59
N GLY A 37 -1.52 -0.54 17.33
CA GLY A 37 -1.68 0.65 18.15
C GLY A 37 -0.38 1.39 18.42
N LEU A 38 -0.48 2.43 19.25
CA LEU A 38 0.63 3.20 19.77
C LEU A 38 0.76 2.94 21.26
N TYR A 39 1.96 2.62 21.70
CA TYR A 39 2.32 2.51 23.10
C TYR A 39 3.11 3.74 23.51
N ALA A 40 2.64 4.43 24.56
CA ALA A 40 3.36 5.52 25.20
C ALA A 40 3.91 5.01 26.54
N PRO A 41 5.23 4.95 26.73
CA PRO A 41 5.81 4.57 28.01
C PRO A 41 5.56 5.68 29.05
N ASP A 42 5.30 5.28 30.30
CA ASP A 42 5.10 6.21 31.40
C ASP A 42 6.36 7.04 31.68
N GLU A 43 6.16 8.32 32.05
CA GLU A 43 7.24 9.28 32.31
C GLU A 43 8.21 8.82 33.41
N ALA A 44 7.74 7.99 34.35
CA ALA A 44 8.53 7.39 35.43
C ALA A 44 9.63 6.44 34.93
N THR A 45 9.53 5.93 33.69
CA THR A 45 10.54 5.06 33.08
C THR A 45 11.67 5.84 32.40
N ILE A 46 11.54 7.17 32.25
CA ILE A 46 12.46 8.02 31.48
C ILE A 46 13.42 8.81 32.40
N SER A 47 13.12 8.84 33.71
CA SER A 47 13.87 9.59 34.72
C SER A 47 15.26 9.05 35.10
N ASP A 48 15.64 7.84 34.65
CA ASP A 48 16.96 7.25 34.98
C ASP A 48 18.11 7.72 34.08
N SER A 49 17.83 8.47 33.02
CA SER A 49 18.85 9.09 32.17
C SER A 49 18.71 10.61 32.22
N GLY A 50 19.39 11.22 33.20
CA GLY A 50 19.30 12.65 33.52
C GLY A 50 19.39 13.59 32.32
N SER A 51 18.27 14.25 32.01
CA SER A 51 18.16 15.57 31.37
C SER A 51 16.67 15.90 31.26
N GLY A 52 16.22 16.94 31.96
CA GLY A 52 14.80 17.29 32.16
C GLY A 52 14.05 17.83 30.93
N ASN A 53 14.21 17.20 29.75
CA ASN A 53 13.55 17.60 28.50
C ASN A 53 13.30 16.41 27.54
N ALA A 54 13.20 15.18 28.04
CA ALA A 54 12.95 14.02 27.19
C ALA A 54 11.48 13.99 26.73
N LYS A 55 11.23 14.31 25.45
CA LYS A 55 9.91 14.14 24.83
C LYS A 55 9.48 12.66 24.90
N PRO A 56 8.20 12.36 25.19
CA PRO A 56 7.72 10.99 25.23
C PRO A 56 7.95 10.31 23.88
N LYS A 57 8.55 9.12 23.90
CA LYS A 57 8.80 8.32 22.70
C LYS A 57 7.61 7.39 22.48
N LEU A 58 6.84 7.63 21.43
CA LEU A 58 5.77 6.72 21.02
C LEU A 58 6.36 5.49 20.32
N ILE A 59 5.98 4.30 20.78
CA ILE A 59 6.32 3.03 20.15
C ILE A 59 5.13 2.59 19.31
N MET A 60 5.36 2.34 18.03
CA MET A 60 4.33 1.88 17.10
C MET A 60 4.37 0.36 16.99
N LEU A 61 3.25 -0.30 17.33
CA LEU A 61 3.13 -1.75 17.24
C LEU A 61 2.50 -2.12 15.88
N MET A 62 3.25 -2.86 15.07
CA MET A 62 2.83 -3.31 13.73
C MET A 62 3.26 -4.74 13.45
N GLU A 63 2.66 -5.32 12.43
CA GLU A 63 3.02 -6.63 11.88
C GLU A 63 4.50 -6.71 11.48
N GLU A 64 5.14 -7.83 11.80
CA GLU A 64 6.45 -8.19 11.25
C GLU A 64 6.28 -8.63 9.79
N CYS A 65 6.68 -7.77 8.86
CA CYS A 65 6.40 -7.95 7.42
C CYS A 65 7.53 -8.66 6.64
N GLY A 66 8.57 -9.14 7.33
CA GLY A 66 9.69 -9.84 6.71
C GLY A 66 10.78 -8.93 6.12
N LYS A 67 11.24 -9.25 4.91
CA LYS A 67 12.42 -8.62 4.29
C LYS A 67 12.04 -7.91 2.99
N PRO A 68 12.81 -6.89 2.55
CA PRO A 68 12.61 -6.29 1.25
C PRO A 68 12.56 -7.32 0.12
N ILE A 69 11.66 -7.11 -0.84
CA ILE A 69 11.55 -7.99 -2.01
C ILE A 69 12.85 -8.05 -2.79
N ARG A 70 13.07 -9.19 -3.45
CA ARG A 70 14.00 -9.29 -4.57
C ARG A 70 13.17 -9.30 -5.84
N LEU A 71 13.62 -8.55 -6.84
CA LEU A 71 12.86 -8.41 -8.08
C LEU A 71 12.87 -9.74 -8.85
N ASP A 72 11.68 -10.33 -8.96
CA ASP A 72 11.33 -11.40 -9.88
C ASP A 72 9.98 -11.08 -10.53
N LYS A 73 9.62 -11.79 -11.61
CA LYS A 73 8.41 -11.47 -12.39
C LYS A 73 7.13 -11.53 -11.55
N LEU A 74 7.02 -12.51 -10.65
CA LEU A 74 5.82 -12.70 -9.83
C LEU A 74 5.67 -11.56 -8.80
N SER A 75 6.79 -11.17 -8.19
CA SER A 75 6.85 -10.08 -7.22
C SER A 75 6.52 -8.74 -7.87
N THR A 76 6.93 -8.50 -9.13
CA THR A 76 6.53 -7.29 -9.87
C THR A 76 5.01 -7.20 -10.04
N CYS A 77 4.36 -8.28 -10.51
CA CYS A 77 2.91 -8.28 -10.70
C CYS A 77 2.16 -8.09 -9.37
N ALA A 78 2.56 -8.82 -8.32
CA ALA A 78 1.96 -8.65 -7.00
C ALA A 78 2.15 -7.23 -6.46
N SER A 79 3.37 -6.70 -6.52
CA SER A 79 3.70 -5.37 -5.98
C SER A 79 2.97 -4.24 -6.71
N TRP A 80 2.86 -4.32 -8.04
CA TRP A 80 2.08 -3.38 -8.82
C TRP A 80 0.60 -3.43 -8.44
N SER A 81 0.03 -4.64 -8.30
CA SER A 81 -1.34 -4.82 -7.82
C SER A 81 -1.58 -4.19 -6.46
N HIS A 82 -0.61 -4.32 -5.53
CA HIS A 82 -0.69 -3.71 -4.20
C HIS A 82 -0.71 -2.19 -4.27
N LEU A 83 0.14 -1.58 -5.11
CA LEU A 83 0.16 -0.13 -5.28
C LEU A 83 -1.16 0.38 -5.87
N LEU A 84 -1.68 -0.29 -6.91
CA LEU A 84 -2.96 0.09 -7.49
C LEU A 84 -4.11 -0.04 -6.50
N ARG A 85 -4.15 -1.11 -5.69
CA ARG A 85 -5.18 -1.28 -4.65
C ARG A 85 -5.08 -0.22 -3.56
N LEU A 86 -3.86 0.19 -3.19
CA LEU A 86 -3.63 1.30 -2.27
C LEU A 86 -4.21 2.61 -2.85
N HIS A 87 -3.92 2.90 -4.11
CA HIS A 87 -4.43 4.07 -4.83
C HIS A 87 -5.95 4.03 -5.01
N ILE A 88 -6.53 2.86 -5.26
CA ILE A 88 -7.98 2.65 -5.36
C ILE A 88 -8.68 2.91 -4.02
N ALA A 89 -8.04 2.53 -2.92
CA ALA A 89 -8.54 2.80 -1.57
C ALA A 89 -8.37 4.28 -1.14
N GLY A 90 -7.86 5.16 -2.02
CA GLY A 90 -7.70 6.58 -1.74
C GLY A 90 -6.47 6.89 -0.90
N PHE A 91 -5.37 6.15 -1.05
CA PHE A 91 -4.11 6.42 -0.36
C PHE A 91 -2.94 6.47 -1.35
N VAL A 92 -1.95 7.30 -1.05
CA VAL A 92 -0.64 7.31 -1.73
C VAL A 92 0.46 7.00 -0.71
N GLN A 93 1.54 6.37 -1.17
CA GLN A 93 2.66 5.96 -0.34
C GLN A 93 3.65 7.11 -0.14
N GLY A 94 3.97 7.87 -1.20
CA GLY A 94 4.74 9.12 -1.18
C GLY A 94 6.27 8.96 -1.20
N SER A 95 6.78 7.74 -1.32
CA SER A 95 8.21 7.37 -1.47
C SER A 95 8.36 5.92 -1.93
N PHE A 96 7.62 5.53 -2.98
CA PHE A 96 7.51 4.13 -3.38
C PHE A 96 8.84 3.56 -3.90
N HIS A 97 9.42 2.59 -3.18
CA HIS A 97 10.67 1.94 -3.57
C HIS A 97 10.64 0.45 -3.22
N THR A 98 11.45 -0.36 -3.90
CA THR A 98 11.58 -1.80 -3.61
C THR A 98 11.89 -2.12 -2.14
N ARG A 99 12.66 -1.27 -1.46
CA ARG A 99 12.95 -1.42 -0.02
C ARG A 99 11.71 -1.29 0.88
N ASN A 100 10.68 -0.60 0.38
CA ASN A 100 9.41 -0.35 1.06
C ASN A 100 8.35 -1.40 0.67
N LEU A 101 8.74 -2.43 -0.08
CA LEU A 101 7.95 -3.61 -0.38
C LEU A 101 8.58 -4.79 0.35
N LEU A 102 7.91 -5.26 1.39
CA LEU A 102 8.38 -6.40 2.18
C LEU A 102 7.68 -7.68 1.77
N VAL A 103 8.38 -8.80 1.94
CA VAL A 103 7.87 -10.15 1.73
C VAL A 103 8.21 -11.03 2.94
N GLN A 104 7.23 -11.85 3.32
CA GLN A 104 7.38 -12.87 4.34
C GLN A 104 6.78 -14.21 3.89
N PRO A 105 7.21 -15.34 4.48
CA PRO A 105 6.56 -16.63 4.28
C PRO A 105 5.08 -16.58 4.70
N GLY A 106 4.20 -17.19 3.91
CA GLY A 106 2.77 -17.29 4.20
C GLY A 106 2.24 -18.73 4.05
N PRO A 107 0.91 -18.91 4.09
CA PRO A 107 -0.11 -17.90 4.41
C PRO A 107 -0.11 -17.51 5.89
N LEU A 108 -0.54 -16.29 6.21
CA LEU A 108 -0.46 -15.78 7.59
C LEU A 108 -1.53 -16.34 8.53
N CYS A 109 -2.54 -17.01 7.98
CA CYS A 109 -3.49 -17.82 8.75
C CYS A 109 -2.85 -19.06 9.40
N LEU A 110 -1.63 -19.42 9.00
CA LEU A 110 -0.87 -20.51 9.61
C LEU A 110 0.17 -19.99 10.62
N PRO A 111 0.56 -20.79 11.63
CA PRO A 111 1.62 -20.42 12.55
C PRO A 111 2.98 -20.30 11.83
N PRO A 112 3.93 -19.49 12.34
CA PRO A 112 5.22 -19.24 11.67
C PRO A 112 5.98 -20.50 11.23
N SER A 113 5.90 -21.58 12.01
CA SER A 113 6.56 -22.86 11.72
C SER A 113 6.01 -23.59 10.49
N GLN A 114 4.82 -23.22 10.01
CA GLN A 114 4.16 -23.82 8.84
C GLN A 114 4.15 -22.90 7.62
N ARG A 115 4.65 -21.67 7.76
CA ARG A 115 4.69 -20.69 6.68
C ARG A 115 5.86 -20.98 5.74
N THR A 116 5.65 -20.77 4.44
CA THR A 116 6.67 -21.03 3.44
C THR A 116 6.70 -19.94 2.37
N MET A 117 7.83 -19.82 1.67
CA MET A 117 7.95 -18.93 0.51
C MET A 117 7.23 -19.47 -0.75
N LYS A 118 6.58 -20.64 -0.69
CA LYS A 118 5.69 -21.11 -1.76
C LYS A 118 4.42 -20.26 -1.86
N HIS A 119 4.02 -19.63 -0.75
CA HIS A 119 2.88 -18.73 -0.66
C HIS A 119 3.35 -17.41 -0.02
N PRO A 120 4.15 -16.59 -0.75
CA PRO A 120 4.69 -15.36 -0.20
C PRO A 120 3.56 -14.36 0.08
N SER A 121 3.69 -13.62 1.19
CA SER A 121 2.79 -12.51 1.53
C SER A 121 3.56 -11.19 1.48
N TYR A 122 3.02 -10.20 0.78
CA TYR A 122 3.69 -8.93 0.48
C TYR A 122 3.04 -7.77 1.24
N ARG A 123 3.82 -6.74 1.58
CA ARG A 123 3.34 -5.52 2.25
C ARG A 123 4.03 -4.28 1.71
N ILE A 124 3.27 -3.22 1.46
CA ILE A 124 3.79 -1.86 1.30
C ILE A 124 3.98 -1.27 2.70
N ILE A 125 5.16 -0.73 2.98
CA ILE A 125 5.49 -0.11 4.28
C ILE A 125 5.96 1.33 4.12
N ASP A 126 6.38 1.93 5.24
CA ASP A 126 7.03 3.24 5.31
C ASP A 126 6.14 4.41 4.83
N PHE A 127 4.94 4.48 5.40
CA PHE A 127 4.00 5.58 5.13
C PHE A 127 4.34 6.89 5.88
N GLY A 128 5.62 7.17 6.17
CA GLY A 128 6.05 8.43 6.78
C GLY A 128 5.73 9.65 5.91
N ARG A 129 5.66 9.45 4.59
CA ARG A 129 5.22 10.44 3.60
C ARG A 129 3.85 10.15 2.99
N GLY A 130 3.18 9.10 3.47
CA GLY A 130 1.88 8.68 2.96
C GLY A 130 0.80 9.73 3.22
N ARG A 131 -0.20 9.74 2.35
CA ARG A 131 -1.33 10.67 2.39
C ARG A 131 -2.62 9.93 2.03
N ALA A 132 -3.70 10.30 2.69
CA ALA A 132 -5.03 9.84 2.33
C ALA A 132 -5.68 10.89 1.42
N GLU A 133 -6.56 10.47 0.51
CA GLU A 133 -7.29 11.35 -0.41
C GLU A 133 -8.07 12.41 0.37
N ARG A 134 -8.65 12.02 1.51
CA ARG A 134 -9.34 12.93 2.44
C ARG A 134 -8.46 14.06 3.01
N ASP A 135 -7.13 13.93 2.95
CA ASP A 135 -6.21 14.98 3.41
C ASP A 135 -6.15 16.13 2.40
N TYR A 136 -6.69 15.95 1.18
CA TYR A 136 -6.78 16.95 0.14
C TYR A 136 -8.22 17.46 0.05
N ALA A 137 -8.46 18.71 0.42
CA ALA A 137 -9.75 19.37 0.29
C ALA A 137 -10.09 19.59 -1.21
N ASP A 138 -10.73 18.60 -1.82
CA ASP A 138 -11.20 18.55 -3.22
C ASP A 138 -10.13 18.79 -4.31
N ASN A 139 -8.86 18.85 -3.94
CA ASN A 139 -7.76 19.07 -4.89
C ASN A 139 -7.32 17.75 -5.55
N TRP A 140 -8.19 17.24 -6.42
CA TRP A 140 -7.94 16.01 -7.18
C TRP A 140 -6.65 16.06 -8.02
N ALA A 141 -6.29 17.24 -8.54
CA ALA A 141 -5.05 17.41 -9.30
C ALA A 141 -3.80 17.12 -8.46
N PHE A 142 -3.83 17.45 -7.17
CA PHE A 142 -2.75 17.10 -6.25
C PHE A 142 -2.66 15.58 -6.04
N VAL A 143 -3.81 14.93 -5.78
CA VAL A 143 -3.87 13.47 -5.58
C VAL A 143 -3.34 12.74 -6.82
N LEU A 144 -3.76 13.15 -8.01
CA LEU A 144 -3.26 12.60 -9.27
C LEU A 144 -1.75 12.75 -9.41
N ARG A 145 -1.17 13.89 -9.00
CA ARG A 145 0.27 14.10 -9.05
C ARG A 145 1.01 13.13 -8.14
N GLU A 146 0.57 12.98 -6.88
CA GLU A 146 1.22 12.04 -5.94
C GLU A 146 1.04 10.58 -6.38
N LYS A 147 -0.15 10.22 -6.90
CA LYS A 147 -0.38 8.91 -7.52
C LYS A 147 0.60 8.67 -8.66
N LYS A 148 0.74 9.64 -9.55
CA LYS A 148 1.68 9.60 -10.67
C LYS A 148 3.12 9.43 -10.19
N GLU A 149 3.55 10.18 -9.17
CA GLU A 149 4.89 10.08 -8.60
C GLU A 149 5.18 8.68 -8.02
N ASP A 150 4.22 8.09 -7.30
CA ASP A 150 4.33 6.70 -6.84
C ASP A 150 4.45 5.71 -8.01
N GLN A 151 3.65 5.90 -9.07
CA GLN A 151 3.65 5.02 -10.25
C GLN A 151 4.93 5.17 -11.08
N GLU A 152 5.46 6.37 -11.23
CA GLU A 152 6.75 6.63 -11.89
C GLU A 152 7.91 6.02 -11.09
N GLN A 153 7.86 6.11 -9.75
CA GLN A 153 8.83 5.42 -8.91
C GLN A 153 8.68 3.90 -9.00
N ALA A 154 7.46 3.38 -9.17
CA ALA A 154 7.21 1.96 -9.43
C ALA A 154 7.72 1.52 -10.80
N MET A 155 7.60 2.34 -11.84
CA MET A 155 8.18 2.09 -13.16
C MET A 155 9.69 1.85 -13.06
N VAL A 156 10.39 2.72 -12.32
CA VAL A 156 11.85 2.58 -12.07
C VAL A 156 12.16 1.38 -11.16
N SER A 157 11.39 1.19 -10.09
CA SER A 157 11.67 0.21 -9.05
C SER A 157 11.29 -1.23 -9.43
N LEU A 158 10.22 -1.41 -10.20
CA LEU A 158 9.59 -2.70 -10.47
C LEU A 158 9.63 -3.10 -11.95
N SER A 159 10.17 -2.24 -12.83
CA SER A 159 10.14 -2.43 -14.29
C SER A 159 8.71 -2.57 -14.82
N VAL A 160 7.80 -1.72 -14.32
CA VAL A 160 6.45 -1.57 -14.88
C VAL A 160 6.55 -0.79 -16.19
N GLU A 161 5.74 -1.14 -17.19
CA GLU A 161 5.76 -0.45 -18.49
C GLU A 161 5.06 0.91 -18.41
N GLU A 162 5.51 1.89 -19.19
CA GLU A 162 4.90 3.23 -19.23
C GLU A 162 3.40 3.17 -19.62
N ALA A 163 3.06 2.25 -20.54
CA ALA A 163 1.67 2.01 -20.94
C ALA A 163 0.79 1.59 -19.75
N ASP A 164 1.32 0.82 -18.80
CA ASP A 164 0.58 0.39 -17.62
C ASP A 164 0.37 1.54 -16.63
N VAL A 165 1.38 2.41 -16.48
CA VAL A 165 1.25 3.64 -15.68
C VAL A 165 0.14 4.51 -16.23
N LEU A 166 0.17 4.82 -17.54
CA LEU A 166 -0.85 5.64 -18.20
C LEU A 166 -2.27 5.07 -18.06
N ALA A 167 -2.41 3.74 -18.22
CA ALA A 167 -3.70 3.06 -18.10
C ALA A 167 -4.26 3.03 -16.66
N SER A 168 -3.40 3.23 -15.66
CA SER A 168 -3.76 3.11 -14.24
C SER A 168 -3.92 4.44 -13.50
N LEU A 169 -3.52 5.56 -14.12
CA LEU A 169 -3.44 6.87 -13.47
C LEU A 169 -4.76 7.34 -12.85
N TYR A 170 -5.89 7.00 -13.49
CA TYR A 170 -7.22 7.44 -13.09
C TYR A 170 -7.99 6.41 -12.23
N LEU A 171 -7.31 5.35 -11.77
CA LEU A 171 -7.95 4.34 -10.92
C LEU A 171 -8.27 4.90 -9.52
N GLY A 172 -9.50 4.63 -9.07
CA GLY A 172 -10.00 5.06 -7.77
C GLY A 172 -10.01 6.57 -7.58
N GLY A 173 -10.31 7.34 -8.61
CA GLY A 173 -10.84 8.69 -8.45
C GLY A 173 -12.36 8.64 -8.39
N GLN A 174 -12.98 9.71 -7.87
CA GLN A 174 -14.42 9.89 -8.03
C GLN A 174 -14.77 9.70 -9.51
N ALA A 175 -15.69 8.76 -9.77
CA ALA A 175 -16.58 8.94 -10.89
C ALA A 175 -17.24 10.31 -10.66
N ARG A 176 -16.70 11.36 -11.29
CA ARG A 176 -17.62 12.37 -11.79
C ARG A 176 -18.50 11.58 -12.73
N ASP A 177 -19.80 11.60 -12.45
CA ASP A 177 -20.81 11.14 -13.38
C ASP A 177 -20.33 11.50 -14.78
N VAL A 178 -19.92 10.49 -15.54
CA VAL A 178 -19.92 10.63 -16.98
C VAL A 178 -21.40 10.68 -17.24
N ASP A 179 -21.93 11.89 -17.42
CA ASP A 179 -23.30 12.07 -17.88
C ASP A 179 -23.52 11.03 -18.99
N GLU A 180 -24.54 10.20 -18.81
CA GLU A 180 -25.03 9.24 -19.81
C GLU A 180 -25.53 10.01 -21.04
N GLU A 181 -24.66 10.63 -21.84
CA GLU A 181 -25.01 11.16 -23.15
C GLU A 181 -23.85 10.94 -24.12
N ASP A 182 -23.82 9.73 -24.70
CA ASP A 182 -23.87 9.59 -26.15
C ASP A 182 -23.98 8.09 -26.50
N PRO A 183 -25.16 7.59 -26.92
CA PRO A 183 -25.22 6.29 -27.54
C PRO A 183 -24.47 6.36 -28.89
N LEU A 184 -23.46 5.49 -29.04
CA LEU A 184 -22.77 5.29 -30.31
C LEU A 184 -23.80 5.03 -31.43
N PRO A 185 -23.64 5.66 -32.61
CA PRO A 185 -24.53 5.39 -33.73
C PRO A 185 -24.33 3.93 -34.15
N LEU A 186 -25.42 3.16 -34.05
CA LEU A 186 -25.52 1.86 -34.70
C LEU A 186 -25.91 2.14 -36.15
N ASP A 187 -24.97 1.90 -37.07
CA ASP A 187 -25.27 1.64 -38.47
C ASP A 187 -25.81 0.21 -38.65
#